data_AF-A0A1I0CHF1-F1
#
_entry.id   AF-A0A1I0CHF1-F1
#
_cell.length_a   1.000
_cell.length_b   1.000
_cell.length_c   1.000
_cell.angle_alpha   90.00
_cell.angle_beta   90.00
_cell.angle_gamma   90.00
#
_symmetry.space_group_name_H-M   'P 1'
#
loop_
_entity.id
_entity.type
_entity.pdbx_description
1 polymer ?
#
loop_
_entity_poly.entity_id
_entity_poly.type
_entity_poly.pdbx_seq_one_letter_code
_entity_poly.pdbx_strand_id
1 'polypeptide(L)' 'MPRLLRIMLFWTLVIPIIITILRIITDYILGKDIELLSYLPVFLGISAAGLIFAGPLNYFISKSKEN' A
#
# COMPACT_ATOMS: atom_id res chain seq x y z
N MET A 1 12.50 7.93 13.63
CA MET A 1 12.01 8.37 12.30
C MET A 1 10.98 9.49 12.48
N PRO A 2 10.98 10.52 11.62
CA PRO A 2 9.94 11.53 11.58
C PRO A 2 8.54 10.88 11.45
N ARG A 3 7.53 11.42 12.14
CA ARG A 3 6.16 10.86 12.13
C ARG A 3 5.60 10.79 10.70
N LEU A 4 5.82 11.83 9.89
CA LEU A 4 5.45 11.85 8.48
C LEU A 4 6.06 10.68 7.70
N LEU A 5 7.38 10.47 7.84
CA LEU A 5 8.08 9.40 7.14
C LEU A 5 7.54 8.02 7.54
N ARG A 6 7.25 7.80 8.82
CA ARG A 6 6.65 6.54 9.30
C ARG A 6 5.28 6.30 8.66
N ILE A 7 4.43 7.33 8.61
CA ILE A 7 3.09 7.24 8.00
C ILE A 7 3.22 6.97 6.50
N MET A 8 4.06 7.72 5.78
CA MET A 8 4.25 7.54 4.34
C MET A 8 4.77 6.15 4.00
N LEU A 9 5.79 5.65 4.71
CA LEU A 9 6.31 4.29 4.49
C LEU A 9 5.28 3.20 4.78
N PHE A 10 4.45 3.38 5.82
CA PHE A 10 3.38 2.43 6.13
C PHE A 10 2.38 2.32 4.96
N TRP A 11 1.88 3.47 4.48
CA TRP A 11 0.91 3.49 3.38
C TRP A 11 1.51 3.09 2.02
N THR A 12 2.80 3.35 1.80
CA THR A 12 3.49 3.08 0.53
C THR A 12 4.04 1.66 0.42
N LEU A 13 4.27 0.95 1.54
CA LEU A 13 4.89 -0.38 1.51
C LEU A 13 4.02 -1.44 2.16
N VAL A 14 3.58 -1.22 3.39
CA VAL A 14 2.86 -2.26 4.16
C VAL A 14 1.52 -2.58 3.50
N ILE A 15 0.75 -1.55 3.15
CA ILE A 15 -0.56 -1.73 2.50
C ILE A 15 -0.45 -2.42 1.12
N PRO A 16 0.43 -1.97 0.20
CA PRO A 16 0.65 -2.67 -1.07
C PRO A 16 1.09 -4.13 -0.92
N ILE A 17 1.97 -4.44 0.04
CA ILE A 17 2.39 -5.83 0.31
C ILE A 17 1.19 -6.67 0.71
N ILE A 18 0.39 -6.21 1.67
CA ILE A 18 -0.80 -6.95 2.13
C ILE A 18 -1.76 -7.20 0.97
N ILE A 19 -2.07 -6.17 0.18
CA ILE A 19 -3.00 -6.32 -0.96
C ILE A 19 -2.44 -7.28 -2.02
N THR A 20 -1.15 -7.22 -2.28
CA THR A 20 -0.49 -8.11 -3.24
C THR A 20 -0.54 -9.56 -2.77
N ILE A 21 -0.27 -9.83 -1.49
CA ILE A 21 -0.39 -11.16 -0.89
C ILE A 21 -1.83 -11.67 -0.99
N LEU A 22 -2.82 -10.86 -0.63
CA LEU A 22 -4.24 -11.23 -0.74
C LEU A 22 -4.63 -11.56 -2.18
N ARG A 23 -4.10 -10.81 -3.15
CA ARG A 23 -4.36 -11.06 -4.57
C ARG A 23 -3.74 -12.39 -5.04
N ILE A 24 -2.50 -12.68 -4.66
CA ILE A 24 -1.84 -13.96 -4.96
C ILE A 24 -2.64 -15.13 -4.36
N ILE A 25 -3.08 -15.01 -3.11
CA ILE A 25 -3.92 -16.02 -2.45
C ILE A 25 -5.23 -16.22 -3.21
N THR A 26 -5.87 -15.11 -3.63
CA THR A 26 -7.12 -15.18 -4.40
C THR A 26 -6.92 -15.88 -5.73
N ASP A 27 -5.87 -15.53 -6.48
CA ASP A 27 -5.59 -16.14 -7.78
C ASP A 27 -5.22 -17.64 -7.62
N TYR A 28 -4.53 -18.01 -6.54
CA TYR A 28 -4.29 -19.42 -6.18
C TYR A 28 -5.60 -20.19 -5.90
N ILE A 29 -6.51 -19.63 -5.09
CA ILE A 29 -7.80 -20.27 -4.77
C ILE A 29 -8.68 -20.43 -6.03
N LEU A 30 -8.59 -19.48 -6.96
CA LEU A 30 -9.34 -19.51 -8.22
C LEU A 30 -8.71 -20.39 -9.30
N GLY A 31 -7.57 -21.03 -9.02
CA GLY A 31 -6.86 -21.91 -9.96
C GLY A 31 -6.28 -21.18 -11.16
N LYS A 32 -5.97 -19.88 -11.03
CA LYS A 32 -5.32 -19.09 -12.09
C LYS A 32 -3.81 -19.30 -12.05
N ASP A 33 -3.18 -19.14 -13.21
CA ASP A 33 -1.72 -19.16 -13.31
C ASP A 33 -1.10 -18.01 -12.52
N ILE A 34 -0.14 -18.34 -11.65
CA ILE A 34 0.57 -17.36 -10.84
C ILE A 34 1.73 -16.80 -11.65
N GLU A 35 1.51 -15.64 -12.26
CA GLU A 35 2.56 -14.89 -12.95
C GLU A 35 3.04 -13.72 -12.09
N LEU A 36 4.24 -13.84 -11.51
CA LEU A 36 4.78 -12.86 -10.54
C LEU A 36 4.82 -11.43 -11.08
N LEU A 37 5.11 -11.26 -12.37
CA LEU A 37 5.18 -9.95 -13.01
C LEU A 37 3.80 -9.28 -13.15
N SER A 38 2.72 -10.07 -13.23
CA SER A 38 1.35 -9.55 -13.34
C SER A 38 0.88 -8.80 -12.08
N TYR A 39 1.55 -9.01 -10.94
CA TYR A 39 1.24 -8.33 -9.68
C TYR A 39 1.97 -6.99 -9.54
N LEU A 40 3.05 -6.76 -10.30
CA LEU A 40 3.84 -5.51 -10.23
C LEU A 40 2.99 -4.24 -10.49
N PRO A 41 2.13 -4.19 -11.53
CA PRO A 41 1.31 -2.99 -11.77
C PRO A 41 0.40 -2.65 -10.60
N VAL A 42 -0.17 -3.67 -9.94
CA VAL A 42 -1.04 -3.47 -8.77
C VAL A 42 -0.23 -3.04 -7.56
N PHE A 43 0.90 -3.69 -7.30
CA PHE A 43 1.79 -3.29 -6.22
C PHE A 43 2.24 -1.83 -6.39
N LEU A 44 2.72 -1.45 -7.57
CA LEU A 44 3.22 -0.11 -7.85
C LEU A 44 2.10 0.94 -7.85
N GLY A 45 0.93 0.62 -8.39
CA GLY A 45 -0.23 1.52 -8.39
C GLY A 45 -0.69 1.85 -6.97
N ILE A 46 -0.80 0.85 -6.10
CA ILE A 46 -1.18 1.06 -4.70
C ILE A 46 -0.05 1.78 -3.94
N SER A 47 1.22 1.43 -4.21
CA SER A 47 2.36 2.12 -3.60
C SER A 47 2.36 3.61 -3.94
N ALA A 48 2.16 3.96 -5.21
CA ALA A 48 2.04 5.34 -5.66
C ALA A 48 0.85 6.05 -4.99
N ALA A 49 -0.30 5.37 -4.88
CA ALA A 49 -1.46 5.93 -4.18
C ALA A 49 -1.18 6.17 -2.68
N GLY A 50 -0.47 5.24 -2.03
CA GLY A 50 -0.02 5.35 -0.65
C GLY A 50 0.91 6.52 -0.42
N LEU A 51 1.83 6.75 -1.37
CA LEU A 51 2.84 7.80 -1.28
C LEU A 51 2.26 9.20 -1.55
N ILE A 52 1.46 9.33 -2.60
CA ILE A 52 0.98 10.62 -3.11
C ILE A 52 -0.26 11.08 -2.35
N PHE A 53 -1.15 10.16 -1.98
CA PHE A 53 -2.46 10.50 -1.40
C PHE A 53 -2.59 10.07 0.06
N ALA A 54 -2.58 8.76 0.32
CA ALA A 54 -2.99 8.25 1.64
C ALA A 54 -2.03 8.65 2.77
N GLY A 55 -0.71 8.64 2.50
CA GLY A 55 0.31 9.04 3.46
C GLY A 55 0.19 10.51 3.88
N PRO A 56 0.25 11.47 2.94
CA PRO A 56 0.07 12.90 3.24
C PRO A 56 -1.27 13.21 3.90
N LEU A 57 -2.37 12.65 3.39
CA LEU A 57 -3.71 12.86 3.95
C LEU A 57 -3.78 12.43 5.43
N ASN A 58 -3.26 11.24 5.73
CA ASN A 58 -3.27 10.72 7.10
C ASN A 58 -2.33 11.51 8.03
N TYR A 59 -1.21 12.02 7.50
CA TYR A 59 -0.37 12.96 8.26
C TYR A 59 -1.13 14.24 8.62
N PHE A 60 -1.85 14.86 7.66
CA PHE A 60 -2.64 16.05 7.93
C PHE A 60 -3.74 15.80 8.96
N ILE A 61 -4.46 14.68 8.87
CA ILE A 61 -5.47 14.26 9.85
C ILE A 61 -4.85 14.04 11.23
N SER A 62 -3.70 13.37 11.29
CA SER A 62 -2.98 13.16 12.55
C SER A 62 -2.54 14.49 13.16
N LYS A 63 -2.08 15.43 12.34
CA LYS A 63 -1.64 16.75 12.80
C LYS A 63 -2.80 17.63 13.24
N SER A 64 -3.96 17.56 12.58
CA SER A 64 -5.14 18.34 12.96
C SER A 64 -5.77 17.89 14.28
N LYS A 65 -5.51 16.67 14.73
CA LYS A 65 -5.96 16.15 16.05
C LYS A 65 -5.00 16.50 17.19
N GLU A 66 -3.81 16.99 16.87
CA GLU A 66 -2.78 17.35 17.85
C GLU A 66 -2.81 18.84 18.19
N ASN A 67 -3.58 19.62 17.43
CA ASN A 67 -3.98 21.01 17.71
C ASN A 67 -5.41 21.05 18.28
#